data_AF-A0A8M8VEV7-F1
#
_entry.id   AF-A0A8M8VEV7-F1
#
_cell.length_a   1.000
_cell.length_b   1.000
_cell.length_c   1.000
_cell.angle_alpha   90.00
_cell.angle_beta   90.00
_cell.angle_gamma   90.00
#
_symmetry.space_group_name_H-M   'P 1'
#
loop_
_entity.id
_entity.type
_entity.pdbx_description
1 polymer ?
#
loop_
_entity_poly.entity_id
_entity_poly.type
_entity_poly.pdbx_seq_one_letter_code
_entity_poly.pdbx_strand_id
1 'polypeptide(L)'
;MALHYNLRLLFASCTLFISFRLAESQFSPNSSPNLQPEPSPGSAPIPSRLRMPFRGISHVLTPTPAPGPADVPSPGPVQPPLQGPAFAPSPSTLLGPAPEPISSPGPAPVPTPSPAAGPRASYPPSISEPPSNSISPIAAPPTDSDGPFDVESPTTLAPSTEVDPRVKEICDSTHYSSLCLATVVPHLNGKTDVSSVLELAIMAGAKLTKHALLVAKNVTEEPGINPELLQTLKECTRSYEIAVNNYQNAVYAFPRRDKGTMNSMLSAVIIDIGDCEDAVSAHAVESPLSSIGGRLTHMTSNCLAIVSLLD
;
A
#
# COMPACT_ATOMS: atom_id res chain seq x y z
N MET A 1 -21.52 -1.48 -27.73
CA MET A 1 -20.91 -2.10 -26.53
C MET A 1 -19.82 -1.22 -25.89
N ALA A 2 -18.96 -0.53 -26.65
CA ALA A 2 -17.91 0.35 -26.09
C ALA A 2 -18.40 1.52 -25.20
N LEU A 3 -19.58 2.08 -25.45
CA LEU A 3 -20.12 3.20 -24.65
C LEU A 3 -20.55 2.77 -23.23
N HIS A 4 -20.98 1.51 -23.07
CA HIS A 4 -21.43 0.96 -21.79
C HIS A 4 -20.25 0.62 -20.86
N TYR A 5 -19.09 0.30 -21.44
CA TYR A 5 -17.84 0.04 -20.71
C TYR A 5 -17.23 1.32 -20.14
N ASN A 6 -17.16 2.39 -20.95
CA ASN A 6 -16.62 3.67 -20.51
C ASN A 6 -17.42 4.28 -19.36
N LEU A 7 -18.75 4.12 -19.37
CA LEU A 7 -19.60 4.59 -18.29
C LEU A 7 -19.36 3.78 -16.99
N ARG A 8 -19.18 2.46 -17.10
CA ARG A 8 -18.81 1.62 -15.93
C ARG A 8 -17.42 1.95 -15.39
N LEU A 9 -16.45 2.29 -16.23
CA LEU A 9 -15.11 2.72 -15.82
C LEU A 9 -15.14 4.09 -15.11
N LEU A 10 -15.96 5.02 -15.60
CA LEU A 10 -16.14 6.35 -14.99
C LEU A 10 -16.86 6.26 -13.65
N PHE A 11 -17.89 5.42 -13.55
CA PHE A 11 -18.52 5.12 -12.28
C PHE A 11 -17.57 4.37 -11.34
N ALA A 12 -16.75 3.43 -11.82
CA ALA A 12 -15.78 2.72 -10.99
C ALA A 12 -14.71 3.68 -10.43
N SER A 13 -14.18 4.60 -11.23
CA SER A 13 -13.19 5.59 -10.80
C SER A 13 -13.77 6.63 -9.83
N CYS A 14 -15.00 7.10 -10.07
CA CYS A 14 -15.71 8.00 -9.14
C CYS A 14 -16.08 7.26 -7.83
N THR A 15 -16.54 6.01 -7.93
CA THR A 15 -16.83 5.16 -6.76
C THR A 15 -15.55 4.82 -6.01
N LEU A 16 -14.42 4.57 -6.67
CA LEU A 16 -13.11 4.37 -6.04
C LEU A 16 -12.69 5.62 -5.25
N PHE A 17 -12.88 6.82 -5.81
CA PHE A 17 -12.58 8.07 -5.12
C PHE A 17 -13.49 8.28 -3.90
N ILE A 18 -14.79 7.99 -4.04
CA ILE A 18 -15.78 8.10 -2.97
C ILE A 18 -15.59 7.00 -1.91
N SER A 19 -15.27 5.77 -2.29
CA SER A 19 -15.00 4.64 -1.40
C SER A 19 -13.68 4.83 -0.64
N PHE A 20 -12.67 5.42 -1.27
CA PHE A 20 -11.43 5.80 -0.59
C PHE A 20 -11.71 6.87 0.48
N ARG A 21 -12.54 7.87 0.15
CA ARG A 21 -13.04 8.89 1.10
C ARG A 21 -13.94 8.32 2.21
N LEU A 22 -14.77 7.32 1.91
CA LEU A 22 -15.67 6.68 2.89
C LEU A 22 -14.93 5.75 3.85
N ALA A 23 -13.96 4.97 3.34
CA ALA A 23 -13.06 4.15 4.16
C ALA A 23 -12.18 5.01 5.10
N GLU A 24 -11.99 6.27 4.76
CA GLU A 24 -11.33 7.28 5.60
C GLU A 24 -12.09 7.59 6.89
N SER A 25 -13.43 7.54 6.89
CA SER A 25 -14.24 7.90 8.07
C SER A 25 -14.24 6.85 9.19
N GLN A 26 -13.74 5.64 8.93
CA GLN A 26 -13.80 4.51 9.87
C GLN A 26 -12.51 4.32 10.70
N PHE A 27 -11.42 5.04 10.39
CA PHE A 27 -10.15 4.89 11.10
C PHE A 27 -9.67 6.21 11.68
N SER A 28 -10.05 6.44 12.92
CA SER A 28 -9.50 7.49 13.76
C SER A 28 -8.03 7.15 14.09
N PRO A 29 -7.06 8.06 13.88
CA PRO A 29 -5.62 7.78 14.08
C PRO A 29 -5.19 7.68 15.56
N ASN A 30 -6.13 7.57 16.51
CA ASN A 30 -5.86 7.70 17.94
C ASN A 30 -5.83 6.36 18.71
N SER A 31 -5.67 5.24 18.01
CA SER A 31 -5.54 3.92 18.64
C SER A 31 -4.13 3.40 18.49
N SER A 32 -3.23 3.89 19.35
CA SER A 32 -1.99 3.17 19.64
C SER A 32 -2.34 1.75 20.10
N PRO A 33 -1.72 0.69 19.55
CA PRO A 33 -1.94 -0.66 20.05
C PRO A 33 -1.25 -0.77 21.41
N ASN A 34 -2.05 -0.69 22.48
CA ASN A 34 -1.63 -1.15 23.80
C ASN A 34 -1.50 -2.67 23.72
N LEU A 35 -0.27 -3.16 23.52
CA LEU A 35 0.07 -4.58 23.59
C LEU A 35 -0.09 -5.05 25.04
N GLN A 36 -1.32 -5.38 25.45
CA GLN A 36 -1.55 -6.23 26.61
C GLN A 36 -1.32 -7.70 26.22
N PRO A 37 -0.64 -8.50 27.07
CA PRO A 37 -0.50 -9.93 26.86
C PRO A 37 -1.86 -10.63 26.87
N GLU A 38 -2.11 -11.47 25.87
CA GLU A 38 -3.30 -12.30 25.77
C GLU A 38 -3.30 -13.38 26.90
N PRO A 39 -4.41 -13.55 27.65
CA PRO A 39 -4.55 -14.66 28.59
C PRO A 39 -4.99 -15.95 27.87
N SER A 40 -4.33 -17.06 28.21
CA SER A 40 -4.58 -18.41 27.70
C SER A 40 -6.06 -18.87 27.75
N PRO A 41 -6.49 -19.74 26.82
CA PRO A 41 -7.89 -20.14 26.69
C PRO A 41 -8.33 -21.09 27.82
N GLY A 42 -9.24 -20.61 28.66
CA GLY A 42 -9.90 -21.38 29.71
C GLY A 42 -11.28 -21.90 29.28
N SER A 43 -11.40 -23.23 29.27
CA SER A 43 -12.57 -24.11 29.49
C SER A 43 -14.00 -23.58 29.32
N ALA A 44 -14.74 -24.24 28.43
CA ALA A 44 -16.18 -24.08 28.19
C ALA A 44 -17.07 -24.43 29.40
N PRO A 45 -18.25 -23.80 29.55
CA PRO A 45 -19.16 -24.05 30.67
C PRO A 45 -20.16 -25.20 30.43
N ILE A 46 -20.38 -25.97 31.49
CA ILE A 46 -21.35 -27.07 31.64
C ILE A 46 -22.74 -26.49 31.98
N PRO A 47 -23.87 -27.01 31.45
CA PRO A 47 -25.20 -26.47 31.71
C PRO A 47 -25.74 -26.86 33.11
N SER A 48 -26.35 -25.88 33.78
CA SER A 48 -26.87 -25.95 35.14
C SER A 48 -28.14 -26.81 35.26
N ARG A 49 -28.19 -27.68 36.28
CA ARG A 49 -29.38 -28.37 36.76
C ARG A 49 -30.01 -27.65 37.97
N LEU A 50 -31.34 -27.77 37.98
CA LEU A 50 -32.35 -27.68 39.05
C LEU A 50 -32.01 -27.16 40.47
N ARG A 51 -32.81 -26.14 40.80
CA ARG A 51 -33.31 -25.52 42.04
C ARG A 51 -33.53 -26.39 43.30
N MET A 52 -33.38 -25.70 44.45
CA MET A 52 -34.02 -25.83 45.81
C MET A 52 -33.12 -26.40 46.95
N PRO A 53 -33.40 -26.10 48.24
CA PRO A 53 -33.60 -24.78 48.87
C PRO A 53 -32.71 -24.58 50.14
N PHE A 54 -32.66 -23.33 50.60
CA PHE A 54 -31.96 -22.83 51.78
C PHE A 54 -32.37 -23.49 53.11
N ARG A 55 -31.39 -23.82 53.96
CA ARG A 55 -31.53 -23.89 55.42
C ARG A 55 -30.25 -23.35 56.07
N GLY A 56 -30.42 -22.31 56.89
CA GLY A 56 -29.34 -21.52 57.46
C GLY A 56 -28.58 -22.21 58.58
N ILE A 57 -27.29 -21.90 58.67
CA ILE A 57 -26.48 -22.04 59.87
C ILE A 57 -25.53 -20.83 59.89
N SER A 58 -25.70 -19.97 60.90
CA SER A 58 -24.79 -18.89 61.21
C SER A 58 -23.50 -19.46 61.80
N HIS A 59 -22.39 -19.32 61.08
CA HIS A 59 -21.06 -19.45 61.67
C HIS A 59 -20.23 -18.21 61.36
N VAL A 60 -19.89 -17.51 62.44
CA VAL A 60 -18.89 -16.46 62.53
C VAL A 60 -17.54 -17.08 62.15
N LEU A 61 -16.92 -16.58 61.08
CA LEU A 61 -15.52 -16.83 60.77
C LEU A 61 -14.82 -15.52 60.45
N THR A 62 -13.69 -15.40 61.12
CA THR A 62 -12.73 -14.30 61.26
C THR A 62 -12.11 -13.84 59.93
N PRO A 63 -11.68 -12.56 59.83
CA PRO A 63 -10.97 -12.05 58.67
C PRO A 63 -9.59 -12.70 58.52
N THR A 64 -9.35 -13.28 57.34
CA THR A 64 -8.06 -13.80 56.89
C THR A 64 -7.07 -12.64 56.67
N PRO A 65 -5.82 -12.73 57.16
CA PRO A 65 -4.82 -11.70 56.93
C PRO A 65 -4.32 -11.72 55.47
N ALA A 66 -3.97 -10.53 54.97
CA ALA A 66 -3.46 -10.29 53.62
C ALA A 66 -2.13 -11.05 53.35
N PRO A 67 -1.87 -11.48 52.11
CA PRO A 67 -0.58 -12.04 51.73
C PRO A 67 0.52 -10.96 51.85
N GLY A 68 1.60 -11.29 52.55
CA GLY A 68 2.78 -10.44 52.64
C GLY A 68 3.53 -10.31 51.29
N PRO A 69 4.39 -9.30 51.16
CA PRO A 69 5.19 -9.09 49.96
C PRO A 69 6.22 -10.22 49.80
N ALA A 70 6.31 -10.77 48.58
CA ALA A 70 7.30 -11.78 48.23
C ALA A 70 8.71 -11.18 48.31
N ASP A 71 9.61 -11.90 49.01
CA ASP A 71 11.03 -11.63 49.08
C ASP A 71 11.66 -11.59 47.68
N VAL A 72 12.30 -10.46 47.36
CA VAL A 72 13.14 -10.30 46.17
C VAL A 72 14.51 -10.89 46.49
N PRO A 73 15.01 -11.89 45.73
CA PRO A 73 16.36 -12.39 45.92
C PRO A 73 17.39 -11.35 45.51
N SER A 74 18.34 -11.09 46.40
CA SER A 74 19.50 -10.22 46.21
C SER A 74 20.39 -10.69 45.05
N PRO A 75 20.94 -9.78 44.21
CA PRO A 75 21.81 -10.17 43.10
C PRO A 75 23.16 -10.66 43.63
N GLY A 76 23.48 -11.92 43.30
CA GLY A 76 24.78 -12.54 43.60
C GLY A 76 25.93 -11.96 42.75
N PRO A 77 27.19 -12.32 43.09
CA PRO A 77 28.38 -11.72 42.48
C PRO A 77 28.57 -12.17 41.03
N VAL A 78 28.90 -11.21 40.17
CA VAL A 78 29.23 -11.42 38.76
C VAL A 78 30.49 -12.29 38.64
N GLN A 79 30.37 -13.47 38.04
CA GLN A 79 31.52 -14.29 37.64
C GLN A 79 32.10 -13.79 36.30
N PRO A 80 33.44 -13.80 36.11
CA PRO A 80 34.08 -13.49 34.84
C PRO A 80 33.87 -14.62 33.79
N PRO A 81 34.05 -14.33 32.49
CA PRO A 81 33.71 -15.26 31.42
C PRO A 81 34.65 -16.46 31.41
N LEU A 82 34.07 -17.66 31.49
CA LEU A 82 34.75 -18.93 31.23
C LEU A 82 35.14 -19.03 29.75
N GLN A 83 36.43 -19.27 29.52
CA GLN A 83 37.00 -19.64 28.23
C GLN A 83 36.35 -20.95 27.73
N GLY A 84 35.78 -20.91 26.53
CA GLY A 84 35.19 -22.08 25.88
C GLY A 84 36.24 -23.12 25.47
N PRO A 85 35.87 -24.41 25.41
CA PRO A 85 36.78 -25.50 25.08
C PRO A 85 37.10 -25.55 23.58
N ALA A 86 38.34 -25.95 23.29
CA ALA A 86 38.86 -26.23 21.97
C ALA A 86 38.05 -27.33 21.25
N PHE A 87 37.61 -27.05 20.03
CA PHE A 87 37.02 -28.05 19.14
C PHE A 87 38.12 -29.03 18.68
N ALA A 88 37.94 -30.30 19.04
CA ALA A 88 38.70 -31.42 18.48
C ALA A 88 38.24 -31.74 17.04
N PRO A 89 39.15 -32.23 16.16
CA PRO A 89 38.82 -32.57 14.78
C PRO A 89 38.03 -33.88 14.66
N SER A 90 36.97 -33.86 13.85
CA SER A 90 36.16 -35.04 13.50
C SER A 90 36.89 -36.03 12.58
N PRO A 91 36.54 -37.33 12.62
CA PRO A 91 37.27 -38.39 11.94
C PRO A 91 36.95 -38.53 10.45
N SER A 92 37.97 -38.92 9.71
CA SER A 92 37.96 -39.28 8.29
C SER A 92 36.88 -40.32 7.97
N THR A 93 36.02 -40.00 7.02
CA THR A 93 35.12 -40.97 6.37
C THR A 93 35.68 -41.37 5.01
N LEU A 94 35.60 -42.67 4.77
CA LEU A 94 36.09 -43.48 3.66
C LEU A 94 35.91 -42.92 2.24
N LEU A 95 36.93 -43.26 1.45
CA LEU A 95 37.07 -43.23 -0.01
C LEU A 95 35.83 -43.74 -0.78
N GLY A 96 35.28 -42.87 -1.64
CA GLY A 96 34.50 -43.24 -2.83
C GLY A 96 35.28 -42.84 -4.10
N PRO A 97 35.09 -43.54 -5.23
CA PRO A 97 35.85 -43.30 -6.45
C PRO A 97 35.53 -41.91 -7.06
N ALA A 98 36.59 -41.26 -7.53
CA ALA A 98 36.58 -39.93 -8.10
C ALA A 98 35.68 -39.83 -9.34
N PRO A 99 34.81 -38.81 -9.45
CA PRO A 99 34.17 -38.47 -10.71
C PRO A 99 35.20 -37.86 -11.67
N GLU A 100 35.23 -38.35 -12.90
CA GLU A 100 36.06 -37.83 -13.99
C GLU A 100 35.76 -36.34 -14.28
N PRO A 101 36.76 -35.57 -14.74
CA PRO A 101 36.58 -34.16 -15.08
C PRO A 101 35.70 -34.02 -16.34
N ILE A 102 34.45 -33.61 -16.14
CA ILE A 102 33.57 -33.19 -17.22
C ILE A 102 34.17 -31.91 -17.82
N SER A 103 34.59 -32.01 -19.08
CA SER A 103 35.08 -30.89 -19.88
C SER A 103 34.00 -29.82 -19.99
N SER A 104 34.35 -28.59 -19.60
CA SER A 104 33.54 -27.40 -19.81
C SER A 104 33.17 -27.24 -21.30
N PRO A 105 31.89 -27.03 -21.66
CA PRO A 105 31.53 -26.56 -22.98
C PRO A 105 32.07 -25.14 -23.15
N GLY A 106 32.87 -24.94 -24.20
CA GLY A 106 33.36 -23.60 -24.57
C GLY A 106 32.21 -22.62 -24.86
N PRO A 107 32.48 -21.31 -24.75
CA PRO A 107 31.45 -20.29 -25.00
C PRO A 107 30.95 -20.40 -26.44
N ALA A 108 29.62 -20.42 -26.59
CA ALA A 108 28.96 -20.39 -27.89
C ALA A 108 29.36 -19.12 -28.67
N PRO A 109 29.51 -19.20 -30.00
CA PRO A 109 29.84 -18.04 -30.81
C PRO A 109 28.72 -17.00 -30.74
N VAL A 110 29.11 -15.77 -30.43
CA VAL A 110 28.25 -14.57 -30.47
C VAL A 110 27.68 -14.41 -31.89
N PRO A 111 26.35 -14.28 -32.06
CA PRO A 111 25.79 -14.00 -33.37
C PRO A 111 26.18 -12.58 -33.82
N THR A 112 26.82 -12.53 -34.97
CA THR A 112 27.19 -11.32 -35.73
C THR A 112 25.94 -10.47 -36.02
N PRO A 113 25.93 -9.16 -35.73
CA PRO A 113 24.82 -8.30 -36.13
C PRO A 113 24.80 -8.13 -37.65
N SER A 114 23.66 -8.48 -38.26
CA SER A 114 23.38 -8.23 -39.67
C SER A 114 23.22 -6.72 -39.94
N PRO A 115 23.58 -6.20 -41.13
CA PRO A 115 23.62 -4.77 -41.40
C PRO A 115 22.22 -4.16 -41.48
N ALA A 116 22.09 -2.97 -40.88
CA ALA A 116 20.91 -2.13 -40.93
C ALA A 116 20.42 -1.86 -42.37
N ALA A 117 19.19 -2.26 -42.66
CA ALA A 117 18.43 -1.73 -43.78
C ALA A 117 18.03 -0.27 -43.45
N GLY A 118 18.31 0.64 -44.39
CA GLY A 118 18.24 2.09 -44.21
C GLY A 118 16.84 2.68 -44.00
N PRO A 119 16.77 4.00 -43.77
CA PRO A 119 15.55 4.71 -43.43
C PRO A 119 14.67 4.90 -44.67
N ARG A 120 13.47 4.34 -44.64
CA ARG A 120 12.40 4.69 -45.57
C ARG A 120 11.70 5.95 -45.05
N ALA A 121 12.05 7.08 -45.64
CA ALA A 121 11.27 8.31 -45.55
C ALA A 121 9.84 8.02 -46.05
N SER A 122 8.83 8.29 -45.22
CA SER A 122 7.44 8.37 -45.64
C SER A 122 6.84 9.60 -44.97
N TYR A 123 6.56 10.59 -45.81
CA TYR A 123 5.97 11.88 -45.49
C TYR A 123 4.56 11.72 -44.89
N PRO A 124 4.13 12.65 -44.02
CA PRO A 124 2.75 12.71 -43.54
C PRO A 124 1.81 13.33 -44.60
N PRO A 125 0.56 12.85 -44.75
CA PRO A 125 -0.44 13.57 -45.51
C PRO A 125 -0.99 14.73 -44.68
N SER A 126 -0.82 15.92 -45.26
CA SER A 126 -1.49 17.18 -44.93
C SER A 126 -3.01 17.05 -45.07
N ILE A 127 -3.78 17.32 -44.01
CA ILE A 127 -5.23 17.55 -44.10
C ILE A 127 -5.66 18.64 -43.10
N SER A 128 -5.86 19.82 -43.68
CA SER A 128 -6.94 20.79 -43.48
C SER A 128 -7.32 21.30 -42.09
N GLU A 129 -6.94 22.56 -41.86
CA GLU A 129 -7.61 23.53 -40.97
C GLU A 129 -9.11 23.72 -41.33
N PRO A 130 -9.99 23.88 -40.33
CA PRO A 130 -11.30 24.53 -40.52
C PRO A 130 -11.22 26.05 -40.30
N PRO A 131 -12.10 26.83 -40.94
CA PRO A 131 -11.91 28.27 -41.15
C PRO A 131 -12.26 29.16 -39.95
N SER A 132 -11.53 30.27 -39.91
CA SER A 132 -11.84 31.49 -39.17
C SER A 132 -13.26 31.99 -39.45
N ASN A 133 -14.06 32.15 -38.40
CA ASN A 133 -15.26 32.97 -38.42
C ASN A 133 -14.93 34.34 -37.81
N SER A 134 -14.84 35.36 -38.67
CA SER A 134 -14.80 36.77 -38.30
C SER A 134 -15.83 37.51 -39.14
N ILE A 135 -16.97 37.88 -38.53
CA ILE A 135 -17.84 38.98 -39.00
C ILE A 135 -18.44 39.67 -37.76
N SER A 136 -17.77 40.75 -37.35
CA SER A 136 -18.23 42.14 -37.14
C SER A 136 -19.51 42.51 -36.33
N PRO A 137 -19.55 43.75 -35.79
CA PRO A 137 -20.36 44.16 -34.64
C PRO A 137 -21.65 44.88 -35.01
N ILE A 138 -22.66 44.81 -34.14
CA ILE A 138 -23.89 45.63 -34.23
C ILE A 138 -24.14 46.34 -32.90
N ALA A 139 -23.88 47.65 -32.94
CA ALA A 139 -24.55 48.79 -32.31
C ALA A 139 -25.45 48.58 -31.07
N ALA A 140 -25.10 49.30 -29.99
CA ALA A 140 -26.00 49.91 -28.98
C ALA A 140 -26.92 50.99 -29.64
N PRO A 141 -27.93 51.66 -29.00
CA PRO A 141 -28.16 51.97 -27.55
C PRO A 141 -29.68 51.94 -27.16
N PRO A 142 -30.24 52.61 -26.11
CA PRO A 142 -29.65 53.40 -25.01
C PRO A 142 -30.12 53.07 -23.57
N THR A 143 -29.32 53.61 -22.65
CA THR A 143 -29.57 54.15 -21.30
C THR A 143 -31.03 54.40 -20.90
N ASP A 144 -31.45 53.96 -19.70
CA ASP A 144 -31.82 54.85 -18.59
C ASP A 144 -32.17 54.16 -17.26
N SER A 145 -31.95 54.92 -16.17
CA SER A 145 -32.58 54.86 -14.84
C SER A 145 -32.02 53.94 -13.74
N ASP A 146 -31.17 54.58 -12.93
CA ASP A 146 -31.27 54.74 -11.46
C ASP A 146 -31.87 53.62 -10.58
N GLY A 147 -31.01 53.10 -9.69
CA GLY A 147 -31.41 52.42 -8.45
C GLY A 147 -30.20 52.10 -7.57
N PRO A 148 -30.06 52.72 -6.38
CA PRO A 148 -28.99 52.37 -5.44
C PRO A 148 -29.42 51.16 -4.61
N PHE A 149 -28.89 50.00 -4.95
CA PHE A 149 -28.93 48.84 -4.06
C PHE A 149 -27.50 48.37 -3.85
N ASP A 150 -26.92 48.84 -2.74
CA ASP A 150 -25.80 48.21 -2.06
C ASP A 150 -26.22 46.77 -1.69
N VAL A 151 -26.00 45.84 -2.63
CA VAL A 151 -25.97 44.41 -2.32
C VAL A 151 -24.51 44.07 -2.14
N GLU A 152 -24.09 44.17 -0.88
CA GLU A 152 -22.90 43.57 -0.32
C GLU A 152 -22.73 42.16 -0.91
N SER A 153 -21.86 42.03 -1.91
CA SER A 153 -21.48 40.74 -2.45
C SER A 153 -20.82 39.97 -1.31
N PRO A 154 -21.34 38.79 -0.92
CA PRO A 154 -20.61 37.93 -0.04
C PRO A 154 -19.37 37.53 -0.81
N THR A 155 -18.21 38.02 -0.36
CA THR A 155 -16.91 37.47 -0.70
C THR A 155 -17.02 35.97 -0.50
N THR A 156 -17.24 35.26 -1.61
CA THR A 156 -17.17 33.80 -1.62
C THR A 156 -15.71 33.50 -1.36
N LEU A 157 -15.42 33.21 -0.09
CA LEU A 157 -14.23 32.53 0.35
C LEU A 157 -14.19 31.20 -0.41
N ALA A 158 -13.66 31.23 -1.63
CA ALA A 158 -13.11 30.03 -2.23
C ALA A 158 -12.01 29.59 -1.25
N PRO A 159 -12.11 28.40 -0.63
CA PRO A 159 -10.95 27.82 0.00
C PRO A 159 -10.02 27.50 -1.16
N SER A 160 -9.13 28.45 -1.49
CA SER A 160 -7.87 28.13 -2.12
C SER A 160 -7.22 27.16 -1.16
N THR A 161 -7.32 25.86 -1.46
CA THR A 161 -6.60 24.81 -0.78
C THR A 161 -5.13 25.05 -1.10
N GLU A 162 -4.54 26.04 -0.45
CA GLU A 162 -3.15 26.39 -0.59
C GLU A 162 -2.38 25.21 -0.02
N VAL A 163 -1.81 24.43 -0.94
CA VAL A 163 -0.96 23.30 -0.58
C VAL A 163 0.26 23.87 0.12
N ASP A 164 0.55 23.36 1.30
CA ASP A 164 1.74 23.75 2.05
C ASP A 164 3.00 23.63 1.16
N PRO A 165 3.82 24.70 1.03
CA PRO A 165 4.96 24.71 0.14
C PRO A 165 5.98 23.61 0.40
N ARG A 166 6.13 23.16 1.66
CA ARG A 166 7.05 22.09 2.02
C ARG A 166 6.55 20.74 1.54
N VAL A 167 5.25 20.47 1.66
CA VAL A 167 4.63 19.25 1.11
C VAL A 167 4.77 19.24 -0.41
N LYS A 168 4.56 20.39 -1.04
CA LYS A 168 4.77 20.55 -2.48
C LYS A 168 6.20 20.21 -2.89
N GLU A 169 7.21 20.76 -2.21
CA GLU A 169 8.63 20.47 -2.48
C GLU A 169 8.95 18.96 -2.37
N ILE A 170 8.43 18.29 -1.32
CA ILE A 170 8.61 16.85 -1.13
C ILE A 170 7.97 16.06 -2.27
N CYS A 171 6.72 16.38 -2.62
CA CYS A 171 6.01 15.68 -3.70
C CYS A 171 6.57 15.99 -5.10
N ASP A 172 7.09 17.20 -5.34
CA ASP A 172 7.76 17.58 -6.59
C ASP A 172 9.08 16.80 -6.78
N SER A 173 9.66 16.27 -5.70
CA SER A 173 10.83 15.38 -5.75
C SER A 173 10.49 13.92 -6.09
N THR A 174 9.23 13.62 -6.42
CA THR A 174 8.75 12.27 -6.78
C THR A 174 8.41 12.16 -8.27
N HIS A 175 8.39 10.95 -8.81
CA HIS A 175 8.04 10.73 -10.23
C HIS A 175 6.57 11.05 -10.55
N TYR A 176 5.68 10.98 -9.56
CA TYR A 176 4.25 11.22 -9.74
C TYR A 176 3.75 12.28 -8.74
N SER A 177 4.23 13.51 -8.87
CA SER A 177 3.98 14.61 -7.92
C SER A 177 2.50 14.90 -7.69
N SER A 178 1.67 14.91 -8.74
CA SER A 178 0.22 15.11 -8.60
C SER A 178 -0.45 14.00 -7.79
N LEU A 179 -0.02 12.74 -7.99
CA LEU A 179 -0.53 11.60 -7.23
C LEU A 179 -0.06 11.65 -5.78
N CYS A 180 1.18 12.07 -5.53
CA CYS A 180 1.69 12.31 -4.19
C CYS A 180 0.82 13.33 -3.46
N LEU A 181 0.62 14.52 -4.05
CA LEU A 181 -0.20 15.59 -3.46
C LEU A 181 -1.64 15.14 -3.21
N ALA A 182 -2.29 14.53 -4.20
CA ALA A 182 -3.66 14.04 -4.08
C ALA A 182 -3.81 12.96 -3.00
N THR A 183 -2.73 12.24 -2.69
CA THR A 183 -2.70 11.21 -1.65
C THR A 183 -2.47 11.81 -0.27
N VAL A 184 -1.50 12.70 -0.10
CA VAL A 184 -1.05 13.14 1.22
C VAL A 184 -1.86 14.32 1.75
N VAL A 185 -2.13 15.33 0.90
CA VAL A 185 -2.77 16.59 1.31
C VAL A 185 -4.10 16.37 2.04
N PRO A 186 -4.98 15.45 1.61
CA PRO A 186 -6.24 15.20 2.29
C PRO A 186 -6.11 14.69 3.73
N HIS A 187 -4.96 14.14 4.12
CA HIS A 187 -4.75 13.48 5.40
C HIS A 187 -3.67 14.17 6.26
N LEU A 188 -3.24 15.38 5.88
CA LEU A 188 -2.27 16.14 6.66
C LEU A 188 -2.93 16.74 7.90
N ASN A 189 -2.30 16.55 9.05
CA ASN A 189 -2.73 17.11 10.33
C ASN A 189 -1.78 18.25 10.78
N GLY A 190 -1.36 19.10 9.84
CA GLY A 190 -0.47 20.24 10.09
C GLY A 190 1.02 19.91 10.17
N LYS A 191 1.41 18.63 10.17
CA LYS A 191 2.81 18.22 10.05
C LYS A 191 3.17 18.04 8.57
N THR A 192 4.22 18.72 8.12
CA THR A 192 4.61 18.80 6.71
C THR A 192 6.05 18.37 6.46
N ASP A 193 6.68 17.74 7.46
CA ASP A 193 8.01 17.16 7.33
C ASP A 193 8.01 15.87 6.47
N VAL A 194 9.19 15.50 5.97
CA VAL A 194 9.39 14.33 5.08
C VAL A 194 8.83 13.05 5.70
N SER A 195 8.94 12.89 7.02
CA SER A 195 8.51 11.66 7.70
C SER A 195 6.99 11.58 7.76
N SER A 196 6.32 12.68 8.09
CA SER A 196 4.86 12.77 8.08
C SER A 196 4.29 12.52 6.68
N VAL A 197 4.91 13.10 5.63
CA VAL A 197 4.49 12.85 4.23
C VAL A 197 4.71 11.39 3.83
N LEU A 198 5.85 10.81 4.20
CA LEU A 198 6.15 9.40 3.92
C LEU A 198 5.19 8.44 4.61
N GLU A 199 4.92 8.64 5.90
CA GLU A 199 4.02 7.80 6.68
C GLU A 199 2.63 7.75 6.04
N LEU A 200 2.08 8.92 5.68
CA LEU A 200 0.80 9.03 4.99
C LEU A 200 0.82 8.32 3.63
N ALA A 201 1.90 8.48 2.85
CA ALA A 201 2.05 7.83 1.55
C ALA A 201 2.09 6.29 1.67
N ILE A 202 2.90 5.75 2.59
CA ILE A 202 2.99 4.30 2.84
C ILE A 202 1.63 3.76 3.32
N MET A 203 0.96 4.44 4.25
CA MET A 203 -0.35 4.03 4.75
C MET A 203 -1.42 4.05 3.66
N ALA A 204 -1.41 5.06 2.79
CA ALA A 204 -2.33 5.14 1.66
C ALA A 204 -2.08 4.02 0.64
N GLY A 205 -0.81 3.71 0.35
CA GLY A 205 -0.42 2.57 -0.47
C GLY A 205 -0.97 1.26 0.12
N ALA A 206 -0.71 1.01 1.40
CA ALA A 206 -1.21 -0.17 2.12
C ALA A 206 -2.74 -0.32 2.05
N LYS A 207 -3.48 0.79 2.19
CA LYS A 207 -4.95 0.81 2.07
C LYS A 207 -5.39 0.47 0.65
N LEU A 208 -4.76 1.06 -0.37
CA LEU A 208 -5.08 0.77 -1.76
C LEU A 208 -4.76 -0.70 -2.11
N THR A 209 -3.68 -1.28 -1.60
CA THR A 209 -3.34 -2.70 -1.82
C THR A 209 -4.36 -3.62 -1.18
N LYS A 210 -4.82 -3.32 0.04
CA LYS A 210 -5.93 -4.07 0.66
C LYS A 210 -7.22 -4.00 -0.16
N HIS A 211 -7.51 -2.84 -0.73
CA HIS A 211 -8.65 -2.71 -1.64
C HIS A 211 -8.47 -3.56 -2.91
N ALA A 212 -7.29 -3.50 -3.53
CA ALA A 212 -6.95 -4.32 -4.70
C ALA A 212 -7.08 -5.82 -4.41
N LEU A 213 -6.64 -6.26 -3.23
CA LEU A 213 -6.79 -7.64 -2.77
C LEU A 213 -8.27 -8.07 -2.69
N LEU A 214 -9.15 -7.21 -2.17
CA LEU A 214 -10.59 -7.49 -2.13
C LEU A 214 -11.17 -7.59 -3.54
N VAL A 215 -10.76 -6.70 -4.44
CA VAL A 215 -11.16 -6.77 -5.85
C VAL A 215 -10.69 -8.08 -6.49
N ALA A 216 -9.44 -8.48 -6.26
CA ALA A 216 -8.88 -9.72 -6.80
C ALA A 216 -9.68 -10.95 -6.32
N LYS A 217 -9.98 -11.02 -5.01
CA LYS A 217 -10.81 -12.08 -4.43
C LYS A 217 -12.19 -12.13 -5.05
N ASN A 218 -12.87 -10.99 -5.16
CA ASN A 218 -14.21 -10.93 -5.75
C ASN A 218 -14.21 -11.37 -7.22
N VAL A 219 -13.23 -10.94 -8.01
CA VAL A 219 -13.13 -11.35 -9.43
C VAL A 219 -12.92 -12.86 -9.52
N THR A 220 -12.13 -13.49 -8.65
CA THR A 220 -11.94 -14.95 -8.69
C THR A 220 -13.19 -15.77 -8.35
N GLU A 221 -14.23 -15.15 -7.79
CA GLU A 221 -15.50 -15.79 -7.46
C GLU A 221 -16.53 -15.67 -8.59
N GLU A 222 -16.26 -14.88 -9.63
CA GLU A 222 -17.21 -14.69 -10.74
C GLU A 222 -17.36 -15.96 -11.59
N PRO A 223 -18.60 -16.38 -11.90
CA PRO A 223 -18.83 -17.54 -12.74
C PRO A 223 -18.46 -17.25 -14.20
N GLY A 224 -17.96 -18.26 -14.90
CA GLY A 224 -17.67 -18.18 -16.34
C GLY A 224 -16.28 -17.66 -16.70
N ILE A 225 -15.40 -17.45 -15.72
CA ILE A 225 -13.99 -17.15 -15.97
C ILE A 225 -13.30 -18.38 -16.58
N ASN A 226 -12.48 -18.15 -17.61
CA ASN A 226 -11.64 -19.17 -18.19
C ASN A 226 -10.71 -19.80 -17.12
N PRO A 227 -10.53 -21.14 -17.06
CA PRO A 227 -9.74 -21.79 -16.00
C PRO A 227 -8.29 -21.30 -15.88
N GLU A 228 -7.65 -20.94 -16.99
CA GLU A 228 -6.27 -20.43 -17.03
C GLU A 228 -6.21 -19.02 -16.43
N LEU A 229 -7.10 -18.13 -16.87
CA LEU A 229 -7.25 -16.79 -16.30
C LEU A 229 -7.60 -16.85 -14.81
N LEU A 230 -8.47 -17.78 -14.39
CA LEU A 230 -8.80 -17.98 -12.98
C LEU A 230 -7.56 -18.35 -12.15
N GLN A 231 -6.69 -19.21 -12.68
CA GLN A 231 -5.45 -19.57 -12.01
C GLN A 231 -4.51 -18.37 -11.91
N THR A 232 -4.37 -17.58 -12.97
CA THR A 232 -3.62 -16.32 -12.96
C THR A 232 -4.16 -15.33 -11.92
N LEU A 233 -5.48 -15.15 -11.83
CA LEU A 233 -6.10 -14.26 -10.86
C LEU A 233 -5.93 -14.72 -9.41
N LYS A 234 -5.87 -16.04 -9.16
CA LYS A 234 -5.53 -16.60 -7.85
C LYS A 234 -4.09 -16.33 -7.47
N GLU A 235 -3.15 -16.42 -8.42
CA GLU A 235 -1.76 -16.05 -8.17
C GLU A 235 -1.64 -14.55 -7.90
N CYS A 236 -2.31 -13.71 -8.69
CA CYS A 236 -2.44 -12.28 -8.42
C CYS A 236 -2.95 -12.00 -7.00
N THR A 237 -3.97 -12.73 -6.54
CA THR A 237 -4.49 -12.59 -5.17
C THR A 237 -3.38 -12.82 -4.14
N ARG A 238 -2.53 -13.84 -4.34
CA ARG A 238 -1.36 -14.12 -3.51
C ARG A 238 -0.33 -12.97 -3.58
N SER A 239 -0.03 -12.46 -4.77
CA SER A 239 0.86 -11.30 -4.93
C SER A 239 0.35 -10.07 -4.19
N TYR A 240 -0.96 -9.80 -4.23
CA TYR A 240 -1.56 -8.71 -3.45
C TYR A 240 -1.48 -8.94 -1.94
N GLU A 241 -1.61 -10.18 -1.44
CA GLU A 241 -1.41 -10.51 -0.02
C GLU A 241 0.05 -10.25 0.42
N ILE A 242 1.01 -10.64 -0.41
CA ILE A 242 2.44 -10.37 -0.18
C ILE A 242 2.70 -8.87 -0.18
N ALA A 243 2.14 -8.14 -1.15
CA ALA A 243 2.27 -6.68 -1.23
C ALA A 243 1.68 -5.98 0.01
N VAL A 244 0.54 -6.45 0.55
CA VAL A 244 -0.02 -5.92 1.81
C VAL A 244 0.97 -6.10 2.95
N ASN A 245 1.58 -7.30 3.07
CA ASN A 245 2.57 -7.58 4.11
C ASN A 245 3.84 -6.74 3.94
N ASN A 246 4.32 -6.55 2.71
CA ASN A 246 5.46 -5.69 2.41
C ASN A 246 5.20 -4.23 2.83
N TYR A 247 4.01 -3.69 2.53
CA TYR A 247 3.61 -2.38 3.03
C TYR A 247 3.59 -2.31 4.57
N GLN A 248 3.07 -3.33 5.25
CA GLN A 248 3.07 -3.38 6.72
C GLN A 248 4.50 -3.41 7.28
N ASN A 249 5.40 -4.18 6.68
CA ASN A 249 6.80 -4.22 7.07
C ASN A 249 7.51 -2.89 6.84
N ALA A 250 7.18 -2.17 5.76
CA ALA A 250 7.67 -0.80 5.55
C ALA A 250 7.19 0.15 6.66
N VAL A 251 5.92 0.06 7.09
CA VAL A 251 5.40 0.82 8.25
C VAL A 251 6.14 0.45 9.53
N TYR A 252 6.47 -0.82 9.76
CA TYR A 252 7.24 -1.22 10.96
C TYR A 252 8.71 -0.79 10.93
N ALA A 253 9.30 -0.65 9.74
CA ALA A 253 10.65 -0.13 9.55
C ALA A 253 10.72 1.39 9.74
N PHE A 254 9.63 2.11 9.43
CA PHE A 254 9.57 3.57 9.44
C PHE A 254 9.98 4.24 10.77
N PRO A 255 9.47 3.84 11.95
CA PRO A 255 9.86 4.48 13.22
C PRO A 255 11.36 4.35 13.54
N ARG A 256 12.01 3.32 13.00
CA ARG A 256 13.44 3.06 13.18
C ARG A 256 14.31 3.71 12.11
N ARG A 257 13.71 4.46 11.16
CA ARG A 257 14.39 5.06 10.01
C ARG A 257 15.18 4.04 9.18
N ASP A 258 14.74 2.79 9.16
CA ASP A 258 15.42 1.74 8.42
C ASP A 258 15.09 1.84 6.92
N LYS A 259 15.82 2.75 6.24
CA LYS A 259 15.70 3.02 4.80
C LYS A 259 15.94 1.77 3.96
N GLY A 260 16.85 0.90 4.39
CA GLY A 260 17.18 -0.35 3.69
C GLY A 260 15.98 -1.29 3.64
N THR A 261 15.35 -1.53 4.79
CA THR A 261 14.14 -2.35 4.86
C THR A 261 12.97 -1.69 4.14
N MET A 262 12.72 -0.39 4.33
CA MET A 262 11.64 0.30 3.61
C MET A 262 11.81 0.19 2.09
N ASN A 263 13.01 0.43 1.56
CA ASN A 263 13.30 0.32 0.13
C ASN A 263 13.10 -1.11 -0.38
N SER A 264 13.58 -2.11 0.36
CA SER A 264 13.42 -3.51 -0.02
C SER A 264 11.95 -3.91 -0.11
N MET A 265 11.16 -3.61 0.93
CA MET A 265 9.74 -3.96 0.99
C MET A 265 8.92 -3.21 -0.06
N LEU A 266 9.12 -1.90 -0.22
CA LEU A 266 8.41 -1.11 -1.23
C LEU A 266 8.82 -1.51 -2.65
N SER A 267 10.08 -1.87 -2.91
CA SER A 267 10.48 -2.39 -4.22
C SER A 267 9.83 -3.74 -4.51
N ALA A 268 9.71 -4.61 -3.50
CA ALA A 268 9.02 -5.89 -3.62
C ALA A 268 7.54 -5.70 -3.99
N VAL A 269 6.85 -4.72 -3.43
CA VAL A 269 5.48 -4.36 -3.85
C VAL A 269 5.41 -4.08 -5.35
N ILE A 270 6.34 -3.31 -5.92
CA ILE A 270 6.33 -3.00 -7.36
C ILE A 270 6.47 -4.28 -8.19
N ILE A 271 7.34 -5.20 -7.76
CA ILE A 271 7.53 -6.50 -8.42
C ILE A 271 6.25 -7.33 -8.32
N ASP A 272 5.70 -7.52 -7.12
CA ASP A 272 4.51 -8.34 -6.87
C ASP A 272 3.30 -7.86 -7.70
N ILE A 273 3.11 -6.54 -7.78
CA ILE A 273 2.03 -5.93 -8.57
C ILE A 273 2.31 -6.03 -10.07
N GLY A 274 3.54 -5.71 -10.51
CA GLY A 274 3.93 -5.77 -11.92
C GLY A 274 3.81 -7.17 -12.50
N ASP A 275 4.30 -8.19 -11.79
CA ASP A 275 4.22 -9.58 -12.20
C ASP A 275 2.76 -10.03 -12.39
N CYS A 276 1.86 -9.58 -11.51
CA CYS A 276 0.44 -9.84 -11.64
C CYS A 276 -0.17 -9.14 -12.88
N GLU A 277 0.16 -7.87 -13.12
CA GLU A 277 -0.33 -7.13 -14.28
C GLU A 277 0.12 -7.76 -15.59
N ASP A 278 1.39 -8.14 -15.68
CA ASP A 278 1.98 -8.82 -16.84
C ASP A 278 1.27 -10.15 -17.09
N ALA A 279 1.10 -10.97 -16.05
CA ALA A 279 0.45 -12.26 -16.15
C ALA A 279 -1.02 -12.15 -16.60
N VAL A 280 -1.78 -11.17 -16.10
CA VAL A 280 -3.17 -10.93 -16.51
C VAL A 280 -3.22 -10.40 -17.94
N SER A 281 -2.32 -9.50 -18.33
CA SER A 281 -2.28 -8.91 -19.67
C SER A 281 -2.00 -9.95 -20.77
N ALA A 282 -1.27 -11.01 -20.44
CA ALA A 282 -1.00 -12.12 -21.35
C ALA A 282 -2.28 -12.85 -21.83
N HIS A 283 -3.38 -12.74 -21.07
CA HIS A 283 -4.68 -13.29 -21.45
C HIS A 283 -5.49 -12.37 -22.38
N ALA A 284 -4.96 -11.19 -22.74
CA ALA A 284 -5.63 -10.18 -23.56
C ALA A 284 -7.01 -9.75 -23.02
N VAL A 285 -7.19 -9.80 -21.70
CA VAL A 285 -8.41 -9.37 -21.01
C VAL A 285 -8.13 -8.09 -20.24
N GLU A 286 -9.02 -7.11 -20.37
CA GLU A 286 -9.00 -5.92 -19.53
C GLU A 286 -9.47 -6.29 -18.11
N SER A 287 -8.59 -6.16 -17.13
CA SER A 287 -8.87 -6.52 -15.75
C SER A 287 -9.12 -5.27 -14.90
N PRO A 288 -10.13 -5.31 -13.99
CA PRO A 288 -10.30 -4.28 -12.96
C PRO A 288 -9.03 -4.07 -12.10
N LEU A 289 -8.15 -5.08 -12.04
CA LEU A 289 -6.90 -5.00 -11.30
C LEU A 289 -5.85 -4.11 -11.97
N SER A 290 -5.83 -4.01 -13.31
CA SER A 290 -4.78 -3.26 -14.02
C SER A 290 -4.82 -1.75 -13.74
N SER A 291 -6.01 -1.16 -13.58
CA SER A 291 -6.07 0.26 -13.19
C SER A 291 -5.61 0.49 -11.75
N ILE A 292 -5.83 -0.48 -10.86
CA ILE A 292 -5.47 -0.38 -9.45
C ILE A 292 -3.98 -0.66 -9.27
N GLY A 293 -3.44 -1.66 -9.98
CA GLY A 293 -2.03 -2.04 -9.97
C GLY A 293 -1.14 -0.92 -10.48
N GLY A 294 -1.43 -0.32 -11.63
CA GLY A 294 -0.65 0.81 -12.16
C GLY A 294 -0.62 1.98 -11.18
N ARG A 295 -1.76 2.31 -10.56
CA ARG A 295 -1.82 3.35 -9.52
C ARG A 295 -1.01 2.96 -8.28
N LEU A 296 -1.05 1.71 -7.86
CA LEU A 296 -0.23 1.19 -6.75
C LEU A 296 1.26 1.30 -7.05
N THR A 297 1.69 0.90 -8.23
CA THR A 297 3.10 1.01 -8.67
C THR A 297 3.57 2.46 -8.63
N HIS A 298 2.75 3.40 -9.11
CA HIS A 298 3.06 4.83 -9.06
C HIS A 298 3.13 5.37 -7.61
N MET A 299 2.17 5.00 -6.75
CA MET A 299 2.20 5.38 -5.33
C MET A 299 3.43 4.82 -4.60
N THR A 300 3.78 3.56 -4.88
CA THR A 300 4.94 2.89 -4.30
C THR A 300 6.24 3.55 -4.75
N SER A 301 6.32 3.93 -6.03
CA SER A 301 7.45 4.71 -6.58
C SER A 301 7.62 6.04 -5.87
N ASN A 302 6.51 6.76 -5.59
CA ASN A 302 6.57 7.98 -4.78
C ASN A 302 7.08 7.71 -3.37
N CYS A 303 6.64 6.62 -2.72
CA CYS A 303 7.14 6.25 -1.39
C CYS A 303 8.66 6.03 -1.41
N LEU A 304 9.19 5.30 -2.40
CA LEU A 304 10.64 5.08 -2.56
C LEU A 304 11.41 6.40 -2.77
N ALA A 305 10.87 7.32 -3.58
CA ALA A 305 11.46 8.63 -3.77
C ALA A 305 11.52 9.41 -2.44
N ILE A 306 10.43 9.42 -1.66
CA ILE A 306 10.37 10.12 -0.37
C ILE A 306 11.27 9.46 0.69
N VAL A 307 11.39 8.12 0.73
CA VAL A 307 12.35 7.40 1.60
C VAL A 307 13.77 7.93 1.38
N SER A 308 14.12 8.24 0.14
CA SER A 308 15.45 8.76 -0.23
C SER A 308 15.75 10.12 0.43
N LEU A 309 14.70 10.91 0.71
CA LEU A 309 14.77 12.24 1.34
C LEU A 309 14.86 12.19 2.87
N LEU A 310 14.75 11.02 3.51
CA LEU A 310 14.93 10.90 4.95
C LEU A 310 16.40 11.11 5.34
N ASP A 311 16.62 11.94 6.36
CA ASP A 311 17.92 12.11 7.04
C ASP A 311 18.29 10.90 7.92
#